data_AF-A0A0G1RFV2-F1
#
_entry.id   AF-A0A0G1RFV2-F1
#
_cell.length_a   1.000
_cell.length_b   1.000
_cell.length_c   1.000
_cell.angle_alpha   90.00
_cell.angle_beta   90.00
_cell.angle_gamma   90.00
#
_symmetry.space_group_name_H-M   'P 1'
#
loop_
_entity.id
_entity.type
_entity.pdbx_description
1 polymer ?
#
loop_
_entity_poly.entity_id
_entity_poly.type
_entity_poly.pdbx_seq_one_letter_code
_entity_poly.pdbx_strand_id
1 'polypeptide(L)'
;MVDKKTGVKPKQAKSEKPKAKSQEKPAVEKKAEVKADPETATAAIEENEVEAKPTTKAGKRSPKALKEEQEKQAKEERKAKVVAGEAEAKPKPKQKPPRSKLERAGKKYRQVAKLIEKDKVYELAEAIELAIKTSLVKFDASVEIHFNLNVDPKMADQNVRDIVNLPSGTGKTVRVAVFAEEEEAKIAKEAGAVITGSDALLAKLDHGELDFDILITTSSLMPRLGKYAKILGPKGLMPNPKSGTITADIAGAVKAAKTGKVEYRVDQAGIVHLAIGKVSFGKDKLVANAEAVVASVKTAKPASVKGAYIDSVYLSTSMGPSIRTAV
;
A
#
# COMPACT_ATOMS: atom_id res chain seq x y z
N MET A 1 0.02 67.98 51.57
CA MET A 1 0.52 68.11 52.95
C MET A 1 0.23 66.78 53.65
N VAL A 2 1.29 66.07 54.07
CA VAL A 2 1.34 64.90 54.99
C VAL A 2 0.78 63.56 54.42
N ASP A 3 1.58 62.56 53.99
CA ASP A 3 2.43 61.58 54.74
C ASP A 3 1.60 60.74 55.76
N LYS A 4 1.74 59.43 56.02
CA LYS A 4 2.72 58.37 55.70
C LYS A 4 2.25 57.00 56.24
N LYS A 5 2.66 55.91 55.56
CA LYS A 5 3.17 54.59 56.06
C LYS A 5 2.22 53.69 56.88
N THR A 6 2.19 52.36 56.74
CA THR A 6 3.21 51.29 56.56
C THR A 6 2.54 50.06 55.89
N GLY A 7 3.17 49.08 55.23
CA GLY A 7 4.55 48.76 54.96
C GLY A 7 4.68 47.41 54.22
N VAL A 8 5.83 47.23 53.57
CA VAL A 8 6.55 45.96 53.28
C VAL A 8 6.07 45.06 52.12
N LYS A 9 6.72 45.25 50.95
CA LYS A 9 7.10 44.23 49.94
C LYS A 9 8.36 43.45 50.46
N PRO A 10 8.91 42.35 49.84
CA PRO A 10 8.78 41.90 48.43
C PRO A 10 8.89 40.36 48.12
N LYS A 11 8.70 40.05 46.82
CA LYS A 11 9.54 39.20 45.91
C LYS A 11 9.25 37.70 45.67
N GLN A 12 9.18 37.44 44.34
CA GLN A 12 9.68 36.30 43.52
C GLN A 12 8.94 34.95 43.65
N ALA A 13 8.26 34.42 42.63
CA ALA A 13 8.62 34.04 41.25
C ALA A 13 9.33 32.67 41.13
N LYS A 14 8.58 31.76 40.47
CA LYS A 14 8.95 30.58 39.66
C LYS A 14 8.91 29.18 40.30
N SER A 15 8.38 28.29 39.45
CA SER A 15 8.62 26.86 39.25
C SER A 15 7.99 25.81 40.17
N GLU A 16 7.50 24.78 39.46
CA GLU A 16 7.37 23.38 39.84
C GLU A 16 6.19 22.90 40.69
N LYS A 17 5.36 22.08 40.01
CA LYS A 17 4.55 21.01 40.58
C LYS A 17 5.37 20.15 41.55
N PRO A 18 4.80 19.78 42.71
CA PRO A 18 5.15 18.55 43.38
C PRO A 18 4.07 17.47 43.20
N LYS A 19 4.55 16.24 43.05
CA LYS A 19 3.83 14.96 43.10
C LYS A 19 3.76 14.44 44.55
N ALA A 20 2.85 13.48 44.74
CA ALA A 20 2.79 12.36 45.72
C ALA A 20 1.67 12.52 46.78
N LYS A 21 0.93 11.49 47.22
CA LYS A 21 0.81 10.04 46.90
C LYS A 21 -0.36 9.47 47.71
N SER A 22 -1.14 8.55 47.13
CA SER A 22 -1.74 7.34 47.76
C SER A 22 -2.37 6.51 46.63
N GLN A 23 -1.72 5.44 46.15
CA GLN A 23 -1.69 4.04 46.62
C GLN A 23 -2.93 3.21 46.24
N GLU A 24 -2.78 2.36 45.21
CA GLU A 24 -3.11 0.92 45.27
C GLU A 24 -2.34 0.15 44.16
N LYS A 25 -1.88 -1.07 44.47
CA LYS A 25 -1.00 -1.96 43.65
C LYS A 25 -1.85 -3.03 42.93
N PRO A 26 -1.31 -3.78 41.94
CA PRO A 26 -0.62 -5.04 42.30
C PRO A 26 0.73 -5.26 41.58
N ALA A 27 1.46 -6.23 42.13
CA ALA A 27 2.87 -6.53 41.89
C ALA A 27 3.12 -7.45 40.69
N VAL A 28 4.24 -7.24 40.00
CA VAL A 28 4.94 -8.23 39.17
C VAL A 28 6.39 -8.18 39.58
N GLU A 29 6.91 -9.31 40.08
CA GLU A 29 8.30 -9.48 40.46
C GLU A 29 9.05 -10.34 39.44
N LYS A 30 10.36 -10.05 39.36
CA LYS A 30 11.31 -10.40 38.32
C LYS A 30 11.66 -11.90 38.29
N LYS A 31 12.08 -12.39 37.12
CA LYS A 31 13.00 -13.53 37.00
C LYS A 31 14.15 -13.16 36.07
N ALA A 32 15.37 -13.39 36.54
CA ALA A 32 16.58 -13.57 35.75
C ALA A 32 17.41 -14.69 36.39
N GLU A 33 17.81 -15.67 35.55
CA GLU A 33 19.01 -16.53 35.61
C GLU A 33 19.19 -17.51 36.81
N VAL A 34 19.80 -18.70 36.76
CA VAL A 34 20.48 -19.56 35.76
C VAL A 34 20.65 -20.97 36.38
N LYS A 35 20.68 -22.02 35.52
CA LYS A 35 21.24 -23.40 35.63
C LYS A 35 21.38 -24.14 36.98
N ALA A 36 20.94 -25.42 37.01
CA ALA A 36 21.77 -26.64 37.11
C ALA A 36 20.93 -27.88 37.48
N ASP A 37 21.04 -28.98 36.73
CA ASP A 37 20.71 -30.35 37.16
C ASP A 37 21.83 -30.88 38.10
N PRO A 38 21.55 -31.77 39.08
CA PRO A 38 21.59 -33.21 38.82
C PRO A 38 20.66 -34.12 39.69
N GLU A 39 20.46 -35.34 39.18
CA GLU A 39 20.32 -36.67 39.84
C GLU A 39 19.56 -36.83 41.18
N THR A 40 18.60 -37.78 41.24
CA THR A 40 18.78 -39.18 41.75
C THR A 40 17.44 -39.79 42.22
N ALA A 41 17.16 -40.99 41.69
CA ALA A 41 16.41 -42.14 42.21
C ALA A 41 15.21 -41.98 43.18
N THR A 42 14.13 -42.68 42.88
CA THR A 42 13.80 -43.93 43.60
C THR A 42 12.82 -44.77 42.78
N ALA A 43 13.19 -46.03 42.62
CA ALA A 43 12.44 -47.12 42.01
C ALA A 43 11.72 -47.94 43.09
N ALA A 44 10.60 -48.57 42.73
CA ALA A 44 10.13 -49.86 43.27
C ALA A 44 9.03 -50.40 42.32
N ILE A 45 9.28 -51.45 41.52
CA ILE A 45 9.17 -52.91 41.82
C ILE A 45 7.69 -53.37 41.65
N GLU A 46 7.26 -54.41 40.92
CA GLU A 46 7.66 -55.83 40.72
C GLU A 46 6.81 -56.36 39.50
N GLU A 47 7.30 -57.04 38.45
CA GLU A 47 7.69 -58.46 38.28
C GLU A 47 6.73 -59.53 38.85
N ASN A 48 6.15 -60.39 37.98
CA ASN A 48 6.37 -61.85 38.07
C ASN A 48 5.88 -62.68 36.87
N GLU A 49 6.60 -63.78 36.67
CA GLU A 49 6.66 -64.76 35.58
C GLU A 49 5.57 -65.87 35.67
N VAL A 50 5.09 -66.39 34.53
CA VAL A 50 5.27 -67.78 33.98
C VAL A 50 5.00 -68.97 34.93
N GLU A 51 4.02 -69.83 34.58
CA GLU A 51 4.21 -71.30 34.35
C GLU A 51 2.87 -72.08 34.16
N ALA A 52 2.82 -72.97 33.14
CA ALA A 52 2.45 -74.40 33.25
C ALA A 52 2.19 -75.09 31.88
N LYS A 53 2.98 -76.12 31.57
CA LYS A 53 2.87 -77.15 30.49
C LYS A 53 2.04 -78.37 31.02
N PRO A 54 1.84 -79.53 30.31
CA PRO A 54 1.78 -79.89 28.88
C PRO A 54 0.61 -80.86 28.46
N THR A 55 0.38 -80.94 27.14
CA THR A 55 -0.05 -82.10 26.30
C THR A 55 -1.21 -83.05 26.70
N THR A 56 -2.20 -83.20 25.82
CA THR A 56 -2.70 -84.55 25.41
C THR A 56 -3.20 -84.59 23.94
N LYS A 57 -2.64 -85.59 23.24
CA LYS A 57 -2.99 -86.32 22.01
C LYS A 57 -4.15 -85.88 21.07
N ALA A 58 -3.73 -85.81 19.80
CA ALA A 58 -4.21 -86.61 18.66
C ALA A 58 -5.48 -86.16 17.93
N GLY A 59 -5.29 -85.48 16.80
CA GLY A 59 -6.25 -85.50 15.70
C GLY A 59 -6.17 -84.27 14.81
N LYS A 60 -5.79 -84.48 13.55
CA LYS A 60 -5.87 -83.52 12.43
C LYS A 60 -4.78 -82.44 12.37
N ARG A 61 -3.55 -82.91 12.16
CA ARG A 61 -2.64 -82.26 11.19
C ARG A 61 -3.35 -82.26 9.84
N SER A 62 -3.95 -81.15 9.45
CA SER A 62 -4.32 -80.91 8.06
C SER A 62 -3.43 -79.78 7.53
N PRO A 63 -2.77 -79.95 6.37
CA PRO A 63 -1.90 -78.93 5.77
C PRO A 63 -2.67 -77.65 5.39
N LYS A 64 -3.99 -77.65 5.53
CA LYS A 64 -4.88 -76.51 5.27
C LYS A 64 -4.94 -75.55 6.46
N ALA A 65 -4.99 -76.05 7.69
CA ALA A 65 -5.01 -75.21 8.90
C ALA A 65 -3.65 -74.52 9.14
N LEU A 66 -2.54 -75.22 8.89
CA LEU A 66 -1.19 -74.65 8.97
C LEU A 66 -0.94 -73.60 7.88
N LYS A 67 -1.54 -73.75 6.68
CA LYS A 67 -1.49 -72.73 5.63
C LYS A 67 -2.34 -71.51 5.99
N GLU A 68 -3.50 -71.70 6.61
CA GLU A 68 -4.39 -70.61 7.01
C GLU A 68 -3.84 -69.82 8.21
N GLU A 69 -3.13 -70.48 9.14
CA GLU A 69 -2.33 -69.83 10.19
C GLU A 69 -1.10 -69.12 9.63
N GLN A 70 -0.37 -69.73 8.69
CA GLN A 70 0.77 -69.07 8.01
C GLN A 70 0.32 -67.89 7.14
N GLU A 71 -0.86 -67.94 6.54
CA GLU A 71 -1.40 -66.84 5.74
C GLU A 71 -1.97 -65.73 6.63
N LYS A 72 -2.54 -66.05 7.80
CA LYS A 72 -2.88 -65.07 8.85
C LYS A 72 -1.64 -64.42 9.45
N GLN A 73 -0.59 -65.20 9.77
CA GLN A 73 0.68 -64.67 10.25
C GLN A 73 1.40 -63.88 9.15
N ALA A 74 1.36 -64.28 7.88
CA ALA A 74 1.90 -63.50 6.77
C ALA A 74 1.10 -62.22 6.50
N LYS A 75 -0.21 -62.20 6.79
CA LYS A 75 -1.07 -61.01 6.69
C LYS A 75 -0.90 -60.08 7.89
N GLU A 76 -0.65 -60.62 9.08
CA GLU A 76 -0.24 -59.87 10.28
C GLU A 76 1.18 -59.35 10.14
N GLU A 77 2.12 -60.09 9.57
CA GLU A 77 3.47 -59.63 9.23
C GLU A 77 3.44 -58.63 8.07
N ARG A 78 2.50 -58.74 7.11
CA ARG A 78 2.26 -57.67 6.11
C ARG A 78 1.70 -56.42 6.77
N LYS A 79 0.77 -56.54 7.71
CA LYS A 79 0.26 -55.40 8.49
C LYS A 79 1.35 -54.82 9.39
N ALA A 80 2.18 -55.66 10.00
CA ALA A 80 3.30 -55.25 10.84
C ALA A 80 4.44 -54.63 10.01
N LYS A 81 4.71 -55.10 8.77
CA LYS A 81 5.67 -54.46 7.85
C LYS A 81 5.14 -53.15 7.25
N VAL A 82 3.82 -52.96 7.20
CA VAL A 82 3.21 -51.67 6.84
C VAL A 82 3.21 -50.68 8.03
N VAL A 83 3.30 -51.19 9.26
CA VAL A 83 3.33 -50.37 10.50
C VAL A 83 4.76 -50.16 11.03
N ALA A 84 5.71 -51.06 10.71
CA ALA A 84 7.12 -51.03 11.09
C ALA A 84 8.06 -50.66 9.93
N GLY A 85 7.50 -50.40 8.74
CA GLY A 85 8.16 -49.55 7.77
C GLY A 85 8.20 -48.16 8.37
N GLU A 86 9.40 -47.71 8.74
CA GLU A 86 9.71 -46.37 9.17
C GLU A 86 8.81 -45.36 8.42
N ALA A 87 8.28 -44.39 9.16
CA ALA A 87 7.74 -43.19 8.57
C ALA A 87 8.88 -42.41 7.90
N GLU A 88 9.42 -42.94 6.80
CA GLU A 88 9.94 -42.12 5.72
C GLU A 88 8.77 -41.26 5.30
N ALA A 89 8.72 -40.07 5.88
CA ALA A 89 7.92 -38.98 5.42
C ALA A 89 8.21 -38.88 3.92
N LYS A 90 7.30 -39.40 3.07
CA LYS A 90 7.31 -39.16 1.63
C LYS A 90 7.66 -37.67 1.49
N PRO A 91 8.80 -37.31 0.90
CA PRO A 91 9.21 -35.92 0.87
C PRO A 91 8.04 -35.17 0.23
N LYS A 92 7.43 -34.24 0.98
CA LYS A 92 6.38 -33.36 0.46
C LYS A 92 6.89 -32.94 -0.92
N PRO A 93 6.15 -33.18 -2.01
CA PRO A 93 6.67 -32.95 -3.35
C PRO A 93 7.25 -31.55 -3.35
N LYS A 94 8.59 -31.44 -3.54
CA LYS A 94 9.28 -30.15 -3.51
C LYS A 94 8.51 -29.25 -4.47
N GLN A 95 7.73 -28.32 -3.93
CA GLN A 95 6.94 -27.43 -4.75
C GLN A 95 7.95 -26.71 -5.62
N LYS A 96 7.93 -27.00 -6.93
CA LYS A 96 8.86 -26.37 -7.88
C LYS A 96 8.75 -24.86 -7.64
N PRO A 97 9.88 -24.14 -7.51
CA PRO A 97 9.83 -22.72 -7.22
C PRO A 97 8.89 -22.07 -8.23
N PRO A 98 8.04 -21.13 -7.76
CA PRO A 98 7.13 -20.46 -8.64
C PRO A 98 7.89 -19.91 -9.85
N ARG A 99 7.48 -20.30 -11.08
CA ARG A 99 8.04 -19.75 -12.34
C ARG A 99 8.21 -18.23 -12.21
N SER A 100 9.25 -17.65 -12.77
CA SER A 100 9.50 -16.20 -12.63
C SER A 100 8.31 -15.38 -13.14
N LYS A 101 8.11 -14.16 -12.63
CA LYS A 101 7.01 -13.27 -13.07
C LYS A 101 7.03 -13.09 -14.60
N LEU A 102 8.22 -13.02 -15.20
CA LEU A 102 8.42 -12.95 -16.65
C LEU A 102 7.93 -14.20 -17.38
N GLU A 103 8.25 -15.40 -16.90
CA GLU A 103 7.83 -16.66 -17.55
C GLU A 103 6.33 -16.91 -17.46
N ARG A 104 5.68 -16.38 -16.42
CA ARG A 104 4.22 -16.41 -16.26
C ARG A 104 3.51 -15.40 -17.14
N ALA A 105 4.20 -14.37 -17.61
CA ALA A 105 3.61 -13.32 -18.40
C ALA A 105 3.28 -13.78 -19.83
N GLY A 106 2.35 -13.06 -20.47
CA GLY A 106 1.93 -13.31 -21.85
C GLY A 106 3.11 -13.32 -22.83
N LYS A 107 2.95 -14.02 -23.95
CA LYS A 107 4.00 -14.12 -25.00
C LYS A 107 4.49 -12.75 -25.46
N LYS A 108 3.56 -11.80 -25.67
CA LYS A 108 3.86 -10.42 -26.09
C LYS A 108 4.66 -9.65 -25.05
N TYR A 109 4.27 -9.73 -23.77
CA TYR A 109 5.01 -9.11 -22.66
C TYR A 109 6.44 -9.63 -22.57
N ARG A 110 6.63 -10.95 -22.70
CA ARG A 110 7.97 -11.56 -22.71
C ARG A 110 8.85 -11.10 -23.87
N GLN A 111 8.27 -10.73 -25.01
CA GLN A 111 9.04 -10.23 -26.15
C GLN A 111 9.53 -8.81 -25.89
N VAL A 112 8.65 -7.90 -25.45
CA VAL A 112 9.05 -6.52 -25.16
C VAL A 112 9.94 -6.39 -23.94
N ALA A 113 9.76 -7.24 -22.93
CA ALA A 113 10.61 -7.23 -21.75
C ALA A 113 12.06 -7.64 -22.04
N LYS A 114 12.36 -8.26 -23.19
CA LYS A 114 13.74 -8.53 -23.63
C LYS A 114 14.45 -7.28 -24.14
N LEU A 115 13.71 -6.25 -24.53
CA LEU A 115 14.27 -4.97 -24.97
C LEU A 115 14.78 -4.14 -23.79
N ILE A 116 14.42 -4.53 -22.56
CA ILE A 116 14.83 -3.87 -21.33
C ILE A 116 15.88 -4.72 -20.64
N GLU A 117 17.02 -4.10 -20.38
CA GLU A 117 18.07 -4.68 -19.57
C GLU A 117 17.73 -4.49 -18.08
N LYS A 118 17.80 -5.56 -17.30
CA LYS A 118 17.28 -5.58 -15.92
C LYS A 118 18.08 -4.71 -14.95
N ASP A 119 19.38 -4.55 -15.19
CA ASP A 119 20.30 -3.86 -14.29
C ASP A 119 20.80 -2.52 -14.84
N LYS A 120 20.41 -2.18 -16.07
CA LYS A 120 20.75 -0.89 -16.69
C LYS A 120 19.85 0.20 -16.12
N VAL A 121 20.46 1.30 -15.70
CA VAL A 121 19.76 2.53 -15.36
C VAL A 121 19.73 3.39 -16.61
N TYR A 122 18.52 3.66 -17.11
CA TYR A 122 18.32 4.45 -18.32
C TYR A 122 18.24 5.94 -17.98
N GLU A 123 18.69 6.79 -18.90
CA GLU A 123 18.40 8.22 -18.81
C GLU A 123 16.91 8.47 -19.03
N LEU A 124 16.36 9.55 -18.47
CA LEU A 124 14.93 9.86 -18.53
C LEU A 124 14.39 9.86 -19.98
N ALA A 125 15.12 10.48 -20.91
CA ALA A 125 14.74 10.56 -22.32
C ALA A 125 14.78 9.19 -23.03
N GLU A 126 15.82 8.37 -22.76
CA GLU A 126 15.94 7.02 -23.32
C GLU A 126 14.82 6.12 -22.78
N ALA A 127 14.53 6.22 -21.48
CA ALA A 127 13.50 5.43 -20.84
C ALA A 127 12.09 5.75 -21.34
N ILE A 128 11.78 7.02 -21.60
CA ILE A 128 10.48 7.42 -22.18
C ILE A 128 10.33 6.89 -23.60
N GLU A 129 11.39 6.96 -24.41
CA GLU A 129 11.36 6.40 -25.76
C GLU A 129 11.14 4.88 -25.73
N LEU A 130 11.79 4.19 -24.80
CA LEU A 130 11.66 2.76 -24.60
C LEU A 130 10.27 2.39 -24.03
N ALA A 131 9.68 3.22 -23.17
CA ALA A 131 8.31 3.07 -22.67
C ALA A 131 7.28 3.16 -23.80
N ILE A 132 7.46 4.10 -24.74
CA ILE A 132 6.61 4.23 -25.94
C ILE A 132 6.72 2.97 -26.81
N LYS A 133 7.95 2.51 -27.09
CA LYS A 133 8.21 1.32 -27.93
C LYS A 133 7.71 0.01 -27.32
N THR A 134 7.67 -0.08 -25.99
CA THR A 134 7.23 -1.29 -25.26
C THR A 134 5.72 -1.33 -24.98
N SER A 135 4.96 -0.34 -25.46
CA SER A 135 3.50 -0.37 -25.42
C SER A 135 2.94 -1.48 -26.31
N LEU A 136 2.28 -2.46 -25.69
CA LEU A 136 1.71 -3.64 -26.35
C LEU A 136 0.25 -3.45 -26.79
N VAL A 137 -0.38 -2.39 -26.31
CA VAL A 137 -1.83 -2.22 -26.37
C VAL A 137 -2.25 -1.50 -27.64
N LYS A 138 -3.45 -1.82 -28.13
CA LYS A 138 -4.03 -1.21 -29.33
C LYS A 138 -4.67 0.16 -29.07
N PHE A 139 -4.95 0.46 -27.80
CA PHE A 139 -5.51 1.74 -27.36
C PHE A 139 -4.38 2.67 -26.87
N ASP A 140 -4.68 3.96 -26.73
CA ASP A 140 -3.72 4.94 -26.25
C ASP A 140 -3.43 4.75 -24.75
N ALA A 141 -2.32 4.06 -24.46
CA ALA A 141 -1.91 3.73 -23.10
C ALA A 141 -1.46 4.98 -22.34
N SER A 142 -1.62 4.96 -21.01
CA SER A 142 -1.02 5.99 -20.16
C SER A 142 0.42 5.62 -19.83
N VAL A 143 1.29 6.63 -19.79
CA VAL A 143 2.66 6.52 -19.31
C VAL A 143 2.69 7.02 -17.87
N GLU A 144 3.19 6.18 -16.99
CA GLU A 144 3.24 6.41 -15.56
C GLU A 144 4.68 6.40 -15.06
N ILE A 145 4.93 7.24 -14.05
CA ILE A 145 6.18 7.31 -13.32
C ILE A 145 5.91 6.98 -11.86
N HIS A 146 6.78 6.17 -11.29
CA HIS A 146 6.69 5.69 -9.92
C HIS A 146 7.97 6.05 -9.18
N PHE A 147 7.84 6.80 -8.10
CA PHE A 147 8.95 7.18 -7.24
C PHE A 147 8.86 6.38 -5.95
N ASN A 148 9.89 5.60 -5.65
CA ASN A 148 10.07 5.03 -4.32
C ASN A 148 10.77 6.09 -3.45
N LEU A 149 10.05 6.61 -2.46
CA LEU A 149 10.55 7.66 -1.57
C LEU A 149 10.90 7.08 -0.21
N ASN A 150 11.97 7.60 0.38
CA ASN A 150 12.40 7.25 1.73
C ASN A 150 11.62 8.10 2.76
N VAL A 151 10.32 7.86 2.87
CA VAL A 151 9.42 8.54 3.81
C VAL A 151 8.57 7.51 4.54
N ASP A 152 8.26 7.78 5.82
CA ASP A 152 7.27 7.00 6.55
C ASP A 152 5.89 7.68 6.46
N PRO A 153 4.95 7.19 5.63
CA PRO A 153 3.63 7.80 5.46
C PRO A 153 2.75 7.72 6.71
N LYS A 154 3.13 6.93 7.73
CA LYS A 154 2.43 6.90 9.02
C LYS A 154 2.72 8.13 9.86
N MET A 155 3.87 8.78 9.64
CA MET A 155 4.24 10.01 10.31
C MET A 155 3.68 11.22 9.56
N ALA A 156 2.93 12.08 10.25
CA ALA A 156 2.22 13.19 9.61
C ALA A 156 3.17 14.24 8.99
N ASP A 157 4.37 14.40 9.54
CA ASP A 157 5.42 15.30 9.08
C ASP A 157 6.19 14.77 7.86
N GLN A 158 6.10 13.47 7.57
CA GLN A 158 6.72 12.83 6.40
C GLN A 158 5.73 12.50 5.28
N ASN A 159 4.43 12.70 5.51
CA ASN A 159 3.41 12.45 4.50
C ASN A 159 3.45 13.55 3.41
N VAL A 160 3.88 13.18 2.21
CA VAL A 160 3.97 14.11 1.07
C VAL A 160 2.68 14.09 0.26
N ARG A 161 2.12 15.28 0.07
CA ARG A 161 0.95 15.53 -0.77
C ARG A 161 1.12 16.87 -1.43
N ASP A 162 1.24 16.87 -2.74
CA ASP A 162 1.48 18.08 -3.51
C ASP A 162 0.84 17.99 -4.88
N ILE A 163 0.93 19.09 -5.63
CA ILE A 163 0.33 19.24 -6.93
C ILE A 163 1.37 19.71 -7.92
N VAL A 164 1.42 19.03 -9.05
CA VAL A 164 2.23 19.42 -10.20
C VAL A 164 1.32 19.89 -11.33
N ASN A 165 1.73 20.97 -12.00
CA ASN A 165 1.12 21.39 -13.25
C ASN A 165 1.92 20.79 -14.41
N LEU A 166 1.29 19.94 -15.21
CA LEU A 166 1.95 19.33 -16.37
C LEU A 166 1.92 20.29 -17.56
N PRO A 167 3.08 20.75 -18.10
CA PRO A 167 3.11 21.74 -19.19
C PRO A 167 2.38 21.29 -20.46
N SER A 168 2.44 19.99 -20.79
CA SER A 168 1.75 19.41 -21.95
C SER A 168 0.37 18.82 -21.61
N GLY A 169 -0.08 18.94 -20.36
CA GLY A 169 -1.32 18.36 -19.85
C GLY A 169 -1.29 16.83 -19.71
N THR A 170 -2.44 16.24 -19.38
CA THR A 170 -2.61 14.78 -19.13
C THR A 170 -3.16 14.00 -20.33
N GLY A 171 -3.64 14.68 -21.37
CA GLY A 171 -4.26 14.05 -22.55
C GLY A 171 -5.67 13.49 -22.30
N LYS A 172 -6.27 13.83 -21.16
CA LYS A 172 -7.66 13.55 -20.83
C LYS A 172 -8.46 14.84 -20.94
N THR A 173 -9.64 14.77 -21.57
CA THR A 173 -10.62 15.86 -21.58
C THR A 173 -11.32 15.88 -20.23
N VAL A 174 -10.84 16.73 -19.32
CA VAL A 174 -11.38 16.85 -17.95
C VAL A 174 -12.67 17.67 -17.99
N ARG A 175 -13.77 17.08 -17.49
CA ARG A 175 -15.05 17.79 -17.29
C ARG A 175 -15.02 18.50 -15.94
N VAL A 176 -14.99 19.83 -15.98
CA VAL A 176 -14.97 20.67 -14.78
C VAL A 176 -16.39 21.16 -14.46
N ALA A 177 -16.83 20.91 -13.24
CA ALA A 177 -18.05 21.47 -12.67
C ALA A 177 -17.71 22.54 -11.63
N VAL A 178 -18.47 23.63 -11.61
CA VAL A 178 -18.29 24.73 -10.64
C VAL A 178 -19.56 24.91 -9.83
N PHE A 179 -19.43 24.75 -8.53
CA PHE A 179 -20.45 25.01 -7.53
C PHE A 179 -20.21 26.40 -6.93
N ALA A 180 -20.91 27.39 -7.45
CA ALA A 180 -20.75 28.78 -7.09
C ALA A 180 -22.09 29.53 -7.18
N GLU A 181 -22.15 30.72 -6.61
CA GLU A 181 -23.30 31.63 -6.76
C GLU A 181 -23.44 32.09 -8.23
N GLU A 182 -24.58 32.68 -8.59
CA GLU A 182 -24.91 32.99 -10.00
C GLU A 182 -23.88 33.87 -10.70
N GLU A 183 -23.32 34.87 -10.01
CA GLU A 183 -22.31 35.78 -10.57
C GLU A 183 -21.00 35.06 -10.90
N GLU A 184 -20.56 34.21 -9.97
CA GLU A 184 -19.36 33.39 -10.11
C GLU A 184 -19.55 32.26 -11.14
N ALA A 185 -20.77 31.75 -11.28
CA ALA A 185 -21.15 30.74 -12.26
C ALA A 185 -21.07 31.28 -13.70
N LYS A 186 -21.34 32.57 -13.93
CA LYS A 186 -21.15 33.22 -15.25
C LYS A 186 -19.67 33.24 -15.64
N ILE A 187 -18.81 33.66 -14.72
CA ILE A 187 -17.34 33.68 -14.90
C ILE A 187 -16.80 32.26 -15.19
N ALA A 188 -17.30 31.26 -14.45
CA ALA A 188 -16.95 29.86 -14.69
C ALA A 188 -17.34 29.37 -16.09
N LYS A 189 -18.51 29.78 -16.58
CA LYS A 189 -19.01 29.42 -17.91
C LYS A 189 -18.15 30.03 -19.01
N GLU A 190 -17.69 31.27 -18.83
CA GLU A 190 -16.73 31.93 -19.74
C GLU A 190 -15.35 31.26 -19.72
N ALA A 191 -14.89 30.78 -18.56
CA ALA A 191 -13.69 29.94 -18.46
C ALA A 191 -13.88 28.52 -19.06
N GLY A 192 -15.11 28.20 -19.48
CA GLY A 192 -15.51 26.98 -20.17
C GLY A 192 -15.77 25.79 -19.25
N ALA A 193 -16.22 26.02 -18.01
CA ALA A 193 -16.79 24.96 -17.19
C ALA A 193 -18.00 24.32 -17.90
N VAL A 194 -18.15 23.00 -17.79
CA VAL A 194 -19.21 22.25 -18.48
C VAL A 194 -20.54 22.37 -17.72
N ILE A 195 -20.46 22.38 -16.40
CA ILE A 195 -21.61 22.49 -15.50
C ILE A 195 -21.33 23.64 -14.54
N THR A 196 -22.26 24.59 -14.44
CA THR A 196 -22.18 25.73 -13.53
C THR A 196 -23.51 25.95 -12.81
N GLY A 197 -23.44 26.46 -11.58
CA GLY A 197 -24.61 26.83 -10.78
C GLY A 197 -24.76 25.99 -9.52
N SER A 198 -25.36 26.58 -8.49
CA SER A 198 -25.58 25.95 -7.19
C SER A 198 -26.75 24.95 -7.24
N ASP A 199 -27.96 25.42 -7.52
CA ASP A 199 -29.17 24.59 -7.40
C ASP A 199 -29.27 23.49 -8.47
N ALA A 200 -28.85 23.81 -9.71
CA ALA A 200 -28.84 22.83 -10.81
C ALA A 200 -27.86 21.67 -10.55
N LEU A 201 -26.73 21.94 -9.89
CA LEU A 201 -25.73 20.93 -9.56
C LEU A 201 -26.21 20.07 -8.38
N LEU A 202 -26.86 20.67 -7.38
CA LEU A 202 -27.47 19.93 -6.27
C LEU A 202 -28.54 18.94 -6.75
N ALA A 203 -29.43 19.36 -7.65
CA ALA A 203 -30.44 18.47 -8.22
C ALA A 203 -29.82 17.25 -8.92
N LYS A 204 -28.75 17.45 -9.70
CA LYS A 204 -28.00 16.35 -10.34
C LYS A 204 -27.34 15.42 -9.32
N LEU A 205 -26.79 15.98 -8.23
CA LEU A 205 -26.21 15.20 -7.13
C LEU A 205 -27.26 14.36 -6.39
N ASP A 206 -28.48 14.88 -6.21
CA ASP A 206 -29.60 14.14 -5.62
C ASP A 206 -30.01 12.94 -6.48
N HIS A 207 -29.99 13.10 -7.81
CA HIS A 207 -30.23 12.02 -8.77
C HIS A 207 -29.04 11.05 -8.91
N GLY A 208 -27.89 11.36 -8.29
CA GLY A 208 -26.69 10.53 -8.36
C GLY A 208 -25.92 10.63 -9.68
N GLU A 209 -26.25 11.62 -10.52
CA GLU A 209 -25.58 11.88 -11.79
C GLU A 209 -24.27 12.64 -11.56
N LEU A 210 -23.14 11.96 -11.81
CA LEU A 210 -21.79 12.51 -11.62
C LEU A 210 -21.06 12.57 -12.96
N ASP A 211 -21.42 13.56 -13.76
CA ASP A 211 -20.86 13.80 -15.10
C ASP A 211 -19.71 14.81 -15.10
N PHE A 212 -18.89 14.79 -14.06
CA PHE A 212 -17.72 15.66 -13.93
C PHE A 212 -16.57 14.94 -13.22
N ASP A 213 -15.36 15.37 -13.53
CA ASP A 213 -14.11 14.80 -13.01
C ASP A 213 -13.50 15.69 -11.91
N ILE A 214 -13.78 17.00 -11.94
CA ILE A 214 -13.29 17.97 -10.95
C ILE A 214 -14.44 18.90 -10.57
N LEU A 215 -14.66 19.05 -9.26
CA LEU A 215 -15.60 20.01 -8.68
C LEU A 215 -14.81 21.17 -8.04
N ILE A 216 -15.12 22.39 -8.46
CA ILE A 216 -14.54 23.61 -7.88
C ILE A 216 -15.66 24.34 -7.12
N THR A 217 -15.35 24.86 -5.94
CA THR A 217 -16.32 25.58 -5.09
C THR A 217 -15.69 26.79 -4.43
N THR A 218 -16.52 27.73 -4.01
CA THR A 218 -16.14 28.75 -3.04
C THR A 218 -16.30 28.26 -1.60
N SER A 219 -15.56 28.88 -0.67
CA SER A 219 -15.55 28.50 0.75
C SER A 219 -16.92 28.69 1.42
N SER A 220 -17.70 29.69 0.99
CA SER A 220 -19.04 30.01 1.50
C SER A 220 -20.05 28.88 1.27
N LEU A 221 -19.94 28.19 0.14
CA LEU A 221 -20.92 27.19 -0.31
C LEU A 221 -20.56 25.75 0.11
N MET A 222 -19.37 25.53 0.65
CA MET A 222 -18.91 24.20 1.08
C MET A 222 -19.86 23.49 2.08
N PRO A 223 -20.48 24.16 3.08
CA PRO A 223 -21.39 23.50 4.01
C PRO A 223 -22.58 22.80 3.33
N ARG A 224 -23.05 23.34 2.19
CA ARG A 224 -24.14 22.73 1.41
C ARG A 224 -23.72 21.42 0.76
N LEU A 225 -22.48 21.33 0.29
CA LEU A 225 -21.91 20.10 -0.28
C LEU A 225 -21.65 19.00 0.77
N GLY A 226 -21.62 19.34 2.06
CA GLY A 226 -21.41 18.38 3.15
C GLY A 226 -22.41 17.22 3.17
N LYS A 227 -23.65 17.43 2.71
CA LYS A 227 -24.67 16.38 2.59
C LYS A 227 -24.26 15.26 1.62
N TYR A 228 -23.53 15.60 0.56
CA TYR A 228 -23.10 14.68 -0.50
C TYR A 228 -21.71 14.10 -0.25
N ALA A 229 -21.09 14.37 0.90
CA ALA A 229 -19.76 13.86 1.23
C ALA A 229 -19.68 12.33 1.17
N LYS A 230 -20.77 11.62 1.49
CA LYS A 230 -20.85 10.15 1.36
C LYS A 230 -20.74 9.65 -0.08
N ILE A 231 -21.16 10.46 -1.05
CA ILE A 231 -21.14 10.12 -2.49
C ILE A 231 -19.85 10.63 -3.14
N LEU A 232 -19.49 11.89 -2.88
CA LEU A 232 -18.33 12.55 -3.50
C LEU A 232 -16.99 12.11 -2.87
N GLY A 233 -16.98 11.78 -1.58
CA GLY A 233 -15.78 11.41 -0.83
C GLY A 233 -15.08 10.16 -1.38
N PRO A 234 -15.75 9.00 -1.47
CA PRO A 234 -15.14 7.77 -2.00
C PRO A 234 -14.65 7.90 -3.45
N LYS A 235 -15.27 8.78 -4.23
CA LYS A 235 -14.90 9.05 -5.63
C LYS A 235 -13.79 10.10 -5.78
N GLY A 236 -13.36 10.73 -4.69
CA GLY A 236 -12.32 11.77 -4.71
C GLY A 236 -12.74 13.08 -5.39
N LEU A 237 -14.04 13.27 -5.64
CA LEU A 237 -14.61 14.46 -6.29
C LEU A 237 -14.90 15.59 -5.30
N MET A 238 -14.74 15.33 -4.00
CA MET A 238 -15.00 16.32 -2.97
C MET A 238 -13.91 17.42 -3.00
N PRO A 239 -14.28 18.70 -3.07
CA PRO A 239 -13.31 19.78 -3.12
C PRO A 239 -12.45 19.85 -1.86
N ASN A 240 -11.15 20.12 -2.04
CA ASN A 240 -10.17 20.23 -0.97
C ASN A 240 -9.38 21.56 -1.10
N PRO A 241 -9.18 22.33 -0.01
CA PRO A 241 -8.37 23.54 -0.05
C PRO A 241 -6.93 23.28 -0.51
N LYS A 242 -6.33 22.14 -0.11
CA LYS A 242 -4.96 21.80 -0.52
C LYS A 242 -4.84 21.59 -2.02
N SER A 243 -5.85 20.98 -2.64
CA SER A 243 -5.93 20.74 -4.09
C SER A 243 -6.16 22.05 -4.88
N GLY A 244 -6.45 23.17 -4.21
CA GLY A 244 -6.77 24.46 -4.82
C GLY A 244 -8.12 24.47 -5.54
N THR A 245 -8.97 23.46 -5.29
CA THR A 245 -10.35 23.37 -5.81
C THR A 245 -11.34 24.18 -4.95
N ILE A 246 -10.90 24.67 -3.80
CA ILE A 246 -11.62 25.66 -3.00
C ILE A 246 -10.85 26.96 -3.13
N THR A 247 -11.42 27.91 -3.88
CA THR A 247 -10.77 29.20 -4.14
C THR A 247 -11.82 30.26 -4.43
N ALA A 248 -11.45 31.54 -4.24
CA ALA A 248 -12.23 32.67 -4.73
C ALA A 248 -11.96 32.94 -6.23
N ASP A 249 -10.78 32.59 -6.74
CA ASP A 249 -10.45 32.72 -8.18
C ASP A 249 -10.90 31.49 -8.97
N ILE A 250 -12.16 31.50 -9.36
CA ILE A 250 -12.79 30.40 -10.12
C ILE A 250 -12.26 30.33 -11.55
N ALA A 251 -12.05 31.47 -12.21
CA ALA A 251 -11.58 31.50 -13.59
C ALA A 251 -10.18 30.88 -13.72
N GLY A 252 -9.26 31.25 -12.82
CA GLY A 252 -7.93 30.67 -12.75
C GLY A 252 -7.96 29.19 -12.44
N ALA A 253 -8.79 28.76 -11.47
CA ALA A 253 -8.90 27.35 -11.13
C ALA A 253 -9.50 26.48 -12.25
N VAL A 254 -10.49 26.98 -12.99
CA VAL A 254 -11.05 26.24 -14.14
C VAL A 254 -10.00 26.08 -15.24
N LYS A 255 -9.21 27.14 -15.53
CA LYS A 255 -8.13 27.07 -16.52
C LYS A 255 -7.04 26.08 -16.07
N ALA A 256 -6.60 26.17 -14.82
CA ALA A 256 -5.58 25.28 -14.27
C ALA A 256 -6.04 23.81 -14.23
N ALA A 257 -7.30 23.56 -13.89
CA ALA A 257 -7.89 22.22 -13.91
C ALA A 257 -7.87 21.62 -15.33
N LYS A 258 -8.12 22.44 -16.35
CA LYS A 258 -8.08 22.01 -17.76
C LYS A 258 -6.66 21.81 -18.29
N THR A 259 -5.68 22.59 -17.83
CA THR A 259 -4.28 22.46 -18.27
C THR A 259 -3.58 21.22 -17.74
N GLY A 260 -4.26 20.38 -16.94
CA GLY A 260 -3.72 19.11 -16.48
C GLY A 260 -2.97 19.21 -15.15
N LYS A 261 -3.59 19.89 -14.19
CA LYS A 261 -3.16 19.88 -12.79
C LYS A 261 -3.32 18.46 -12.21
N VAL A 262 -2.24 17.86 -11.72
CA VAL A 262 -2.24 16.50 -11.16
C VAL A 262 -1.79 16.55 -9.71
N GLU A 263 -2.64 16.05 -8.82
CA GLU A 263 -2.30 15.85 -7.42
C GLU A 263 -1.61 14.49 -7.25
N TYR A 264 -0.56 14.44 -6.45
CA TYR A 264 0.02 13.20 -5.99
C TYR A 264 0.10 13.13 -4.48
N ARG A 265 0.01 11.89 -3.99
CA ARG A 265 0.11 11.56 -2.58
C ARG A 265 0.95 10.30 -2.44
N VAL A 266 1.74 10.25 -1.39
CA VAL A 266 2.46 9.04 -0.99
C VAL A 266 1.47 7.98 -0.51
N ASP A 267 1.65 6.74 -0.98
CA ASP A 267 0.88 5.59 -0.55
C ASP A 267 1.35 5.08 0.84
N GLN A 268 0.87 3.91 1.27
CA GLN A 268 1.30 3.35 2.56
C GLN A 268 2.72 2.72 2.51
N ALA A 269 3.25 2.48 1.31
CA ALA A 269 4.56 1.90 1.09
C ALA A 269 5.67 2.94 0.86
N GLY A 270 5.35 4.24 0.84
CA GLY A 270 6.31 5.30 0.55
C GLY A 270 6.45 5.59 -0.95
N ILE A 271 5.54 5.10 -1.80
CA ILE A 271 5.59 5.21 -3.25
C ILE A 271 4.64 6.31 -3.73
N VAL A 272 5.09 7.12 -4.68
CA VAL A 272 4.26 8.07 -5.41
C VAL A 272 4.02 7.54 -6.82
N HIS A 273 2.74 7.48 -7.20
CA HIS A 273 2.31 7.07 -8.54
C HIS A 273 1.72 8.27 -9.29
N LEU A 274 2.24 8.54 -10.49
CA LEU A 274 1.81 9.67 -11.31
C LEU A 274 1.72 9.27 -12.78
N ALA A 275 0.65 9.68 -13.45
CA ALA A 275 0.55 9.59 -14.90
C ALA A 275 1.10 10.86 -15.54
N ILE A 276 2.16 10.74 -16.33
CA ILE A 276 2.81 11.89 -16.99
C ILE A 276 2.17 12.26 -18.33
N GLY A 277 1.34 11.37 -18.89
CA GLY A 277 0.63 11.60 -20.15
C GLY A 277 0.24 10.30 -20.83
N LYS A 278 -0.06 10.41 -22.12
CA LYS A 278 -0.38 9.26 -22.98
C LYS A 278 0.75 8.97 -23.96
N VAL A 279 0.80 7.73 -24.47
CA VAL A 279 1.80 7.32 -25.45
C VAL A 279 1.71 8.15 -26.74
N SER A 280 0.51 8.62 -27.10
CA SER A 280 0.27 9.51 -28.25
C SER A 280 0.93 10.89 -28.19
N PHE A 281 1.44 11.31 -27.03
CA PHE A 281 2.01 12.67 -26.86
C PHE A 281 3.37 12.83 -27.54
N GLY A 282 4.06 11.73 -27.83
CA GLY A 282 5.42 11.74 -28.35
C GLY A 282 6.47 11.99 -27.26
N LYS A 283 7.75 11.83 -27.63
CA LYS A 283 8.88 11.85 -26.71
C LYS A 283 9.04 13.20 -26.00
N ASP A 284 9.10 14.29 -26.74
CA ASP A 284 9.48 15.61 -26.20
C ASP A 284 8.51 16.13 -25.15
N LYS A 285 7.20 15.99 -25.40
CA LYS A 285 6.15 16.39 -24.46
C LYS A 285 6.16 15.56 -23.18
N LEU A 286 6.43 14.26 -23.29
CA LEU A 286 6.53 13.37 -22.13
C LEU A 286 7.78 13.65 -21.30
N VAL A 287 8.90 13.99 -21.94
CA VAL A 287 10.13 14.40 -21.24
C VAL A 287 9.88 15.67 -20.44
N ALA A 288 9.32 16.71 -21.06
CA ALA A 288 9.01 17.97 -20.37
C ALA A 288 8.04 17.77 -19.17
N ASN A 289 7.03 16.91 -19.34
CA ASN A 289 6.13 16.56 -18.24
C ASN A 289 6.85 15.79 -17.13
N ALA A 290 7.72 14.84 -17.48
CA ALA A 290 8.48 14.07 -16.49
C ALA A 290 9.46 14.96 -15.71
N GLU A 291 10.17 15.87 -16.36
CA GLU A 291 11.06 16.83 -15.70
C GLU A 291 10.32 17.73 -14.71
N ALA A 292 9.13 18.24 -15.09
CA ALA A 292 8.29 19.03 -14.19
C ALA A 292 7.88 18.23 -12.94
N VAL A 293 7.52 16.96 -13.10
CA VAL A 293 7.18 16.06 -12.00
C VAL A 293 8.38 15.81 -11.09
N VAL A 294 9.54 15.51 -11.67
CA VAL A 294 10.79 15.29 -10.93
C VAL A 294 11.16 16.51 -10.10
N ALA A 295 11.09 17.70 -10.69
CA ALA A 295 11.37 18.96 -9.99
C ALA A 295 10.39 19.15 -8.82
N SER A 296 9.09 18.96 -9.05
CA SER A 296 8.05 19.04 -8.01
C SER A 296 8.35 18.08 -6.85
N VAL A 297 8.60 16.81 -7.15
CA VAL A 297 8.90 15.79 -6.11
C VAL A 297 10.14 16.18 -5.32
N LYS A 298 11.23 16.61 -5.98
CA LYS A 298 12.46 17.06 -5.28
C LYS A 298 12.19 18.25 -4.34
N THR A 299 11.35 19.21 -4.75
CA THR A 299 10.98 20.35 -3.90
C THR A 299 10.07 19.97 -2.74
N ALA A 300 9.26 18.92 -2.89
CA ALA A 300 8.34 18.43 -1.87
C ALA A 300 9.02 17.58 -0.77
N LYS A 301 10.36 17.59 -0.68
CA LYS A 301 11.13 16.87 0.33
C LYS A 301 10.82 17.42 1.74
N PRO A 302 10.29 16.61 2.67
CA PRO A 302 10.12 17.02 4.06
C PRO A 302 11.47 17.21 4.77
N ALA A 303 11.56 18.23 5.63
CA ALA A 303 12.77 18.51 6.40
C ALA A 303 13.14 17.39 7.39
N SER A 304 12.15 16.58 7.81
CA SER A 304 12.36 15.43 8.71
C SER A 304 13.15 14.28 8.09
N VAL A 305 13.20 14.19 6.75
CA VAL A 305 13.83 13.06 6.04
C VAL A 305 15.34 13.24 5.97
N LYS A 306 16.07 12.35 6.65
CA LYS A 306 17.54 12.30 6.62
C LYS A 306 18.00 11.36 5.51
N GLY A 307 19.00 11.78 4.73
CA GLY A 307 19.57 10.99 3.65
C GLY A 307 18.92 11.24 2.28
N ALA A 308 19.06 10.26 1.38
CA ALA A 308 18.46 10.27 0.05
C ALA A 308 16.92 10.24 0.19
N TYR A 309 16.26 11.14 -0.52
CA TYR A 309 14.80 11.26 -0.51
C TYR A 309 14.12 10.35 -1.53
N ILE A 310 14.77 10.15 -2.68
CA ILE A 310 14.32 9.27 -3.76
C ILE A 310 15.26 8.07 -3.79
N ASP A 311 14.75 6.86 -3.55
CA ASP A 311 15.55 5.63 -3.58
C ASP A 311 15.66 5.07 -4.99
N SER A 312 14.54 5.07 -5.72
CA SER A 312 14.50 4.58 -7.10
C SER A 312 13.30 5.14 -7.85
N VAL A 313 13.46 5.27 -9.16
CA VAL A 313 12.40 5.71 -10.06
C VAL A 313 12.20 4.68 -11.16
N TYR A 314 10.94 4.37 -11.44
CA TYR A 314 10.54 3.46 -12.50
C TYR A 314 9.49 4.12 -13.39
N LEU A 315 9.68 4.00 -14.69
CA LEU A 315 8.69 4.35 -15.70
C LEU A 315 8.01 3.08 -16.20
N SER A 316 6.69 3.15 -16.39
CA SER A 316 5.90 2.05 -16.92
C SER A 316 4.77 2.57 -17.79
N THR A 317 4.31 1.78 -18.75
CA THR A 317 3.00 2.00 -19.38
C THR A 317 1.95 1.12 -18.71
N SER A 318 0.66 1.42 -18.90
CA SER A 318 -0.45 0.74 -18.20
C SER A 318 -0.44 -0.80 -18.28
N MET A 319 0.19 -1.38 -19.31
CA MET A 319 0.34 -2.84 -19.50
C MET A 319 1.78 -3.22 -19.93
N GLY A 320 2.74 -2.31 -19.73
CA GLY A 320 4.12 -2.48 -20.14
C GLY A 320 5.03 -2.97 -19.02
N PRO A 321 6.24 -3.39 -19.38
CA PRO A 321 7.31 -3.63 -18.40
C PRO A 321 7.80 -2.32 -17.75
N SER A 322 8.31 -2.45 -16.53
CA SER A 322 8.94 -1.34 -15.79
C SER A 322 10.36 -1.09 -16.29
N ILE A 323 10.72 0.18 -16.45
CA ILE A 323 12.03 0.64 -16.87
C ILE A 323 12.61 1.48 -15.73
N ARG A 324 13.80 1.12 -15.25
CA ARG A 324 14.47 1.87 -14.18
C ARG A 324 15.14 3.11 -14.76
N THR A 325 14.90 4.27 -14.14
CA THR A 325 15.42 5.56 -14.64
C THR A 325 16.25 6.28 -13.61
N ALA A 326 17.30 6.97 -14.09
CA ALA A 326 18.03 7.95 -13.30
C ALA A 326 17.25 9.26 -13.27
N VAL A 327 17.17 9.87 -12.07
CA VAL A 327 16.43 11.10 -11.80
C VAL A 327 17.17 11.95 -10.79
#